data_AF-A0A6A4DMM4-F1
#
_entry.id   AF-A0A6A4DMM4-F1
#
_cell.length_a   1.000
_cell.length_b   1.000
_cell.length_c   1.000
_cell.angle_alpha   90.00
_cell.angle_beta   90.00
_cell.angle_gamma   90.00
#
_symmetry.space_group_name_H-M   'P 1'
#
loop_
_entity.id
_entity.type
_entity.pdbx_description
1 polymer ?
#
loop_
_entity_poly.entity_id
_entity_poly.type
_entity_poly.pdbx_seq_one_letter_code
_entity_poly.pdbx_strand_id
1 'polypeptide(L)'
;ARPALPPFCFELENTNKSVGVSEIGGRNRICRGLSAPAYPINPNPADLVRTDNINQDAFHLFVNEIVNFVGIPRKTDFARLSIFDFSSLARADKAASILTSHGKKLYVGLIGDSLLEPVWHEGVGTCRGFLSALDAVWMVAQIGKMADAQLLADREFTYRIMQRLSGHHREEMQKNVRKYTVDPKSRYTIDFPCAA
;
A
#
# COMPACT_ATOMS: atom_id res chain seq x y z
N ALA A 1 -24.58 -14.72 16.55
CA ALA A 1 -24.19 -14.39 15.16
C ALA A 1 -22.69 -14.61 15.04
N ARG A 2 -22.19 -15.26 13.99
CA ARG A 2 -20.73 -15.34 13.75
C ARG A 2 -20.25 -13.97 13.24
N PRO A 3 -19.07 -13.49 13.66
CA PRO A 3 -18.54 -12.22 13.16
C PRO A 3 -18.37 -12.28 11.64
N ALA A 4 -18.66 -11.17 10.96
CA ALA A 4 -18.37 -10.99 9.55
C ALA A 4 -16.85 -11.13 9.33
N LEU A 5 -16.44 -11.79 8.26
CA LEU A 5 -15.03 -11.82 7.88
C LEU A 5 -14.61 -10.41 7.43
N PRO A 6 -13.43 -9.93 7.83
CA PRO A 6 -12.91 -8.66 7.34
C PRO A 6 -12.70 -8.70 5.82
N PRO A 7 -12.63 -7.55 5.14
CA PRO A 7 -12.33 -7.49 3.72
C PRO A 7 -10.96 -8.13 3.44
N PHE A 8 -10.91 -9.08 2.51
CA PHE A 8 -9.67 -9.77 2.12
C PHE A 8 -9.45 -9.68 0.62
N CYS A 9 -8.18 -9.70 0.22
CA CYS A 9 -7.75 -9.65 -1.16
C CYS A 9 -6.86 -10.87 -1.42
N PHE A 10 -6.91 -11.42 -2.63
CA PHE A 10 -5.98 -12.46 -3.04
C PHE A 10 -5.27 -12.07 -4.33
N GLU A 11 -4.04 -12.55 -4.47
CA GLU A 11 -3.22 -12.33 -5.65
C GLU A 11 -3.13 -13.63 -6.47
N LEU A 12 -3.27 -13.47 -7.79
CA LEU A 12 -3.16 -14.56 -8.76
C LEU A 12 -1.81 -14.49 -9.47
N GLU A 13 -0.86 -15.32 -9.02
CA GLU A 13 0.45 -15.45 -9.66
C GLU A 13 0.25 -16.02 -11.09
N ASN A 14 0.92 -15.45 -12.10
CA ASN A 14 0.74 -15.58 -13.57
C ASN A 14 -0.18 -14.55 -14.26
N THR A 15 -0.85 -13.65 -13.54
CA THR A 15 -1.62 -12.56 -14.18
C THR A 15 -1.26 -11.14 -13.74
N ASN A 16 -0.41 -10.97 -12.71
CA ASN A 16 -0.18 -9.68 -12.02
C ASN A 16 -1.49 -8.93 -11.70
N LYS A 17 -2.59 -9.66 -11.48
CA LYS A 17 -3.90 -9.11 -11.12
C LYS A 17 -4.20 -9.45 -9.67
N SER A 18 -4.36 -8.41 -8.85
CA SER A 18 -4.98 -8.52 -7.53
C SER A 18 -6.49 -8.49 -7.67
N VAL A 19 -7.19 -9.45 -7.04
CA VAL A 19 -8.66 -9.46 -6.98
C VAL A 19 -9.07 -9.21 -5.54
N GLY A 20 -9.67 -8.03 -5.30
CA GLY A 20 -10.22 -7.66 -3.99
C GLY A 20 -11.65 -8.13 -3.83
N VAL A 21 -11.95 -8.81 -2.73
CA VAL A 21 -13.32 -9.20 -2.36
C VAL A 21 -13.68 -8.44 -1.08
N SER A 22 -14.30 -7.27 -1.26
CA SER A 22 -14.89 -6.53 -0.15
C SER A 22 -16.31 -7.03 0.05
N GLU A 23 -16.52 -7.82 1.10
CA GLU A 23 -17.83 -8.14 1.67
C GLU A 23 -18.87 -8.77 0.71
N ILE A 24 -19.00 -10.10 0.74
CA ILE A 24 -20.17 -10.77 0.15
C ILE A 24 -21.28 -10.78 1.20
N GLY A 25 -22.07 -9.70 1.23
CA GLY A 25 -23.25 -9.60 2.06
C GLY A 25 -24.25 -10.74 1.81
N GLY A 26 -24.68 -11.37 2.90
CA GLY A 26 -25.88 -12.22 2.93
C GLY A 26 -25.68 -13.69 2.56
N ARG A 27 -25.43 -14.53 3.58
CA ARG A 27 -25.54 -16.02 3.55
C ARG A 27 -24.47 -16.78 2.74
N ASN A 28 -23.19 -16.50 2.93
CA ASN A 28 -22.18 -17.29 2.23
C ASN A 28 -21.81 -18.61 2.91
N ARG A 29 -22.26 -19.70 2.27
CA ARG A 29 -21.71 -21.07 2.36
C ARG A 29 -20.23 -21.13 1.91
N ILE A 30 -19.76 -20.08 1.24
CA ILE A 30 -18.55 -20.05 0.41
C ILE A 30 -17.25 -19.93 1.24
N CYS A 31 -17.30 -19.38 2.45
CA CYS A 31 -16.12 -19.32 3.34
C CYS A 31 -16.04 -20.50 4.33
N ARG A 32 -17.01 -21.44 4.29
CA ARG A 32 -17.00 -22.60 5.19
C ARG A 32 -15.88 -23.55 4.78
N GLY A 33 -14.93 -23.76 5.68
CA GLY A 33 -13.83 -24.71 5.49
C GLY A 33 -12.55 -24.11 4.90
N LEU A 34 -12.51 -22.79 4.65
CA LEU A 34 -11.26 -22.08 4.32
C LEU A 34 -10.29 -22.06 5.50
N SER A 35 -10.81 -22.10 6.72
CA SER A 35 -10.04 -22.06 7.95
C SER A 35 -10.21 -23.32 8.80
N ALA A 36 -9.21 -23.62 9.65
CA ALA A 36 -9.20 -24.80 10.51
C ALA A 36 -10.36 -24.80 11.54
N PRO A 37 -10.86 -25.98 11.97
CA PRO A 37 -12.12 -26.10 12.72
C PRO A 37 -12.11 -25.62 14.18
N ALA A 38 -10.97 -25.19 14.74
CA ALA A 38 -10.87 -24.79 16.14
C ALA A 38 -10.22 -23.40 16.28
N TYR A 39 -11.03 -22.38 16.60
CA TYR A 39 -10.51 -21.06 16.96
C TYR A 39 -10.94 -20.63 18.36
N PRO A 40 -10.07 -19.90 19.08
CA PRO A 40 -10.46 -19.16 20.26
C PRO A 40 -11.46 -18.05 19.91
N ILE A 41 -12.26 -17.65 20.89
CA ILE A 41 -13.20 -16.53 20.79
C ILE A 41 -12.36 -15.24 20.67
N ASN A 42 -12.43 -14.55 19.53
CA ASN A 42 -11.59 -13.42 19.06
C ASN A 42 -10.15 -13.78 18.61
N PRO A 43 -9.97 -14.35 17.41
CA PRO A 43 -8.66 -14.49 16.80
C PRO A 43 -8.13 -13.13 16.29
N ASN A 44 -6.81 -12.93 16.36
CA ASN A 44 -6.13 -11.81 15.69
C ASN A 44 -6.29 -11.98 14.16
N PRO A 45 -6.68 -10.94 13.39
CA PRO A 45 -6.79 -11.03 11.93
C PRO A 45 -5.56 -11.61 11.23
N ALA A 46 -4.36 -11.28 11.74
CA ALA A 46 -3.10 -11.80 11.22
C ALA A 46 -3.00 -13.34 11.31
N ASP A 47 -3.64 -13.96 12.31
CA ASP A 47 -3.64 -15.41 12.48
C ASP A 47 -4.56 -16.10 11.46
N LEU A 48 -5.61 -15.41 11.00
CA LEU A 48 -6.60 -15.95 10.06
C LEU A 48 -6.02 -16.21 8.67
N VAL A 49 -5.02 -15.42 8.27
CA VAL A 49 -4.40 -15.47 6.94
C VAL A 49 -3.08 -16.26 6.90
N ARG A 50 -2.70 -16.93 7.99
CA ARG A 50 -1.49 -17.76 8.03
C ARG A 50 -1.66 -19.02 7.18
N THR A 51 -0.57 -19.44 6.54
CA THR A 51 -0.55 -20.61 5.65
C THR A 51 -0.91 -21.92 6.34
N ASP A 52 -0.55 -22.07 7.62
CA ASP A 52 -0.88 -23.21 8.48
C ASP A 52 -2.37 -23.31 8.83
N ASN A 53 -3.10 -22.23 8.57
CA ASN A 53 -4.48 -22.04 8.97
C ASN A 53 -5.42 -21.85 7.76
N ILE A 54 -4.90 -22.01 6.54
CA ILE A 54 -5.67 -21.97 5.30
C ILE A 54 -5.76 -23.39 4.73
N ASN A 55 -6.99 -23.84 4.53
CA ASN A 55 -7.23 -25.02 3.71
C ASN A 55 -7.00 -24.67 2.24
N GLN A 56 -5.83 -25.07 1.72
CA GLN A 56 -5.41 -24.73 0.36
C GLN A 56 -6.37 -25.27 -0.70
N ASP A 57 -6.86 -26.50 -0.57
CA ASP A 57 -7.79 -27.09 -1.55
C ASP A 57 -9.10 -26.31 -1.63
N ALA A 58 -9.66 -25.96 -0.47
CA ALA A 58 -10.86 -25.13 -0.40
C ALA A 58 -10.61 -23.71 -0.96
N PHE A 59 -9.42 -23.15 -0.70
CA PHE A 59 -9.03 -21.84 -1.19
C PHE A 59 -8.86 -21.82 -2.72
N HIS A 60 -8.23 -22.84 -3.29
CA HIS A 60 -8.12 -23.02 -4.75
C HIS A 60 -9.49 -23.13 -5.42
N LEU A 61 -10.41 -23.94 -4.87
CA LEU A 61 -11.77 -24.07 -5.38
C LEU A 61 -12.53 -22.74 -5.33
N PHE A 62 -12.43 -22.02 -4.21
CA PHE A 62 -13.06 -20.72 -4.02
C PHE A 62 -12.58 -19.68 -5.04
N VAL A 63 -11.26 -19.56 -5.22
CA VAL A 63 -10.67 -18.66 -6.22
C VAL A 63 -11.10 -19.05 -7.63
N ASN A 64 -11.15 -20.35 -7.92
CA ASN A 64 -11.62 -20.85 -9.21
C ASN A 64 -13.08 -20.46 -9.50
N GLU A 65 -13.97 -20.52 -8.51
CA GLU A 65 -15.35 -20.10 -8.63
C GLU A 65 -15.46 -18.61 -8.95
N ILE A 66 -14.72 -17.76 -8.23
CA ILE A 66 -14.70 -16.31 -8.49
C ILE A 66 -14.22 -16.00 -9.90
N VAL A 67 -13.10 -16.60 -10.31
CA VAL A 67 -12.49 -16.29 -11.60
C VAL A 67 -13.38 -16.78 -12.76
N ASN A 68 -14.10 -17.89 -12.58
CA ASN A 68 -15.12 -18.36 -13.54
C ASN A 68 -16.32 -17.40 -13.59
N PHE A 69 -16.80 -16.95 -12.43
CA PHE A 69 -17.90 -15.98 -12.32
C PHE A 69 -17.57 -14.64 -12.99
N VAL A 70 -16.36 -14.12 -12.77
CA VAL A 70 -15.88 -12.86 -13.37
C VAL A 70 -15.51 -13.03 -14.85
N GLY A 71 -15.35 -14.26 -15.34
CA GLY A 71 -15.06 -14.55 -16.74
C GLY A 71 -13.64 -14.18 -17.16
N ILE A 72 -12.66 -14.26 -16.25
CA ILE A 72 -11.26 -13.97 -16.58
C ILE A 72 -10.74 -15.11 -17.49
N PRO A 73 -10.26 -14.82 -18.71
CA PRO A 73 -9.77 -15.84 -19.64
C PRO A 73 -8.56 -16.58 -19.05
N ARG A 74 -8.56 -17.92 -19.12
CA ARG A 74 -7.47 -18.76 -18.60
C ARG A 74 -6.83 -19.60 -19.68
N LYS A 75 -5.50 -19.68 -19.64
CA LYS A 75 -4.70 -20.61 -20.45
C LYS A 75 -4.18 -21.80 -19.64
N THR A 76 -3.99 -21.63 -18.33
CA THR A 76 -3.50 -22.63 -17.37
C THR A 76 -4.08 -22.34 -15.99
N ASP A 77 -4.01 -23.33 -15.09
CA ASP A 77 -4.39 -23.17 -13.69
C ASP A 77 -3.40 -22.28 -12.93
N PHE A 78 -3.83 -21.77 -11.77
CA PHE A 78 -2.99 -20.92 -10.92
C PHE A 78 -1.84 -21.72 -10.32
N ALA A 79 -0.62 -21.25 -10.54
CA ALA A 79 0.56 -21.88 -9.96
C ALA A 79 0.62 -21.68 -8.43
N ARG A 80 0.21 -20.50 -7.96
CA ARG A 80 0.29 -20.09 -6.55
C ARG A 80 -0.84 -19.13 -6.22
N LEU A 81 -1.40 -19.28 -5.02
CA LEU A 81 -2.40 -18.39 -4.44
C LEU A 81 -1.91 -17.89 -3.10
N SER A 82 -2.11 -16.61 -2.84
CA SER A 82 -1.81 -15.97 -1.56
C SER A 82 -3.02 -15.16 -1.09
N ILE A 83 -3.25 -15.16 0.23
CA ILE A 83 -4.28 -14.35 0.87
C ILE A 83 -3.61 -13.31 1.75
N PHE A 84 -4.15 -12.08 1.74
CA PHE A 84 -3.58 -10.94 2.46
C PHE A 84 -4.64 -10.28 3.35
N ASP A 85 -4.20 -9.83 4.52
CA ASP A 85 -5.01 -9.05 5.44
C ASP A 85 -4.93 -7.56 5.08
N PHE A 86 -6.08 -6.96 4.76
CA PHE A 86 -6.21 -5.52 4.48
C PHE A 86 -6.97 -4.79 5.61
N SER A 87 -7.16 -5.43 6.77
CA SER A 87 -7.87 -4.84 7.92
C SER A 87 -7.11 -3.67 8.54
N SER A 88 -5.78 -3.65 8.39
CA SER A 88 -4.92 -2.56 8.84
C SER A 88 -3.98 -2.15 7.72
N LEU A 89 -3.70 -0.87 7.61
CA LEU A 89 -2.69 -0.33 6.71
C LEU A 89 -1.63 0.38 7.54
N ALA A 90 -0.37 0.05 7.30
CA ALA A 90 0.77 0.70 7.89
C ALA A 90 1.06 2.04 7.20
N ARG A 91 1.33 3.04 8.02
CA ARG A 91 1.71 4.37 7.58
C ARG A 91 2.77 4.91 8.53
N ALA A 92 3.84 5.46 7.98
CA ALA A 92 4.84 6.12 8.81
C ALA A 92 4.28 7.43 9.39
N ASP A 93 4.60 7.73 10.65
CA ASP A 93 4.21 9.00 11.28
C ASP A 93 4.88 10.21 10.59
N LYS A 94 6.09 10.00 10.08
CA LYS A 94 6.91 11.03 9.44
C LYS A 94 7.69 10.43 8.28
N ALA A 95 7.85 11.20 7.21
CA ALA A 95 8.55 10.72 6.04
C ALA A 95 10.08 10.70 6.16
N ALA A 96 10.62 11.53 7.05
CA ALA A 96 12.04 11.60 7.32
C ALA A 96 12.32 12.05 8.76
N SER A 97 13.55 11.79 9.21
CA SER A 97 14.07 12.30 10.47
C SER A 97 15.58 12.51 10.39
N ILE A 98 16.10 13.37 11.26
CA ILE A 98 17.54 13.61 11.38
C ILE A 98 17.95 13.19 12.78
N LEU A 99 18.80 12.18 12.87
CA LEU A 99 19.37 11.69 14.13
C LEU A 99 20.73 12.36 14.34
N THR A 100 21.03 12.76 15.58
CA THR A 100 22.33 13.39 15.90
C THR A 100 23.07 12.57 16.95
N SER A 101 24.33 12.26 16.68
CA SER A 101 25.20 11.54 17.61
C SER A 101 26.64 12.02 17.44
N HIS A 102 27.33 12.32 18.55
CA HIS A 102 28.72 12.81 18.54
C HIS A 102 28.95 14.01 17.59
N GLY A 103 28.00 14.94 17.52
CA GLY A 103 28.06 16.11 16.64
C GLY A 103 27.90 15.80 15.14
N LYS A 104 27.63 14.54 14.78
CA LYS A 104 27.36 14.11 13.40
C LYS A 104 25.86 13.90 13.20
N LYS A 105 25.36 14.26 12.02
CA LYS A 105 23.96 14.11 11.62
C LYS A 105 23.80 12.90 10.70
N LEU A 106 22.76 12.12 10.93
CA LEU A 106 22.30 11.02 10.09
C LEU A 106 20.89 11.33 9.58
N TYR A 107 20.76 11.48 8.27
CA TYR A 107 19.49 11.75 7.59
C TYR A 107 18.84 10.41 7.24
N VAL A 108 17.62 10.18 7.72
CA VAL A 108 16.84 8.96 7.49
C VAL A 108 15.56 9.34 6.76
N GLY A 109 15.28 8.71 5.61
CA GLY A 109 14.07 8.92 4.83
C GLY A 109 13.42 7.61 4.42
N LEU A 110 12.11 7.51 4.56
CA LEU A 110 11.31 6.35 4.16
C LEU A 110 10.75 6.57 2.74
N ILE A 111 10.61 5.47 1.99
CA ILE A 111 10.08 5.43 0.61
C ILE A 111 9.24 4.17 0.39
N GLY A 112 8.38 4.18 -0.62
CA GLY A 112 7.56 3.02 -0.99
C GLY A 112 6.64 2.55 0.13
N ASP A 113 6.45 1.24 0.22
CA ASP A 113 5.51 0.62 1.17
C ASP A 113 5.93 0.85 2.63
N SER A 114 7.22 1.04 2.90
CA SER A 114 7.72 1.40 4.24
C SER A 114 7.26 2.79 4.71
N LEU A 115 6.91 3.67 3.77
CA LEU A 115 6.40 5.01 4.03
C LEU A 115 4.87 5.03 4.09
N LEU A 116 4.22 4.36 3.14
CA LEU A 116 2.78 4.33 3.01
C LEU A 116 2.35 3.04 2.32
N GLU A 117 1.80 2.11 3.09
CA GLU A 117 1.30 0.84 2.57
C GLU A 117 0.16 1.10 1.57
N PRO A 118 0.24 0.55 0.36
CA PRO A 118 -0.79 0.75 -0.65
C PRO A 118 -1.95 -0.21 -0.46
N VAL A 119 -3.15 0.31 -0.66
CA VAL A 119 -4.31 -0.54 -0.89
C VAL A 119 -4.31 -0.94 -2.37
N TRP A 120 -4.04 -2.22 -2.67
CA TRP A 120 -3.74 -2.65 -4.04
C TRP A 120 -4.86 -2.35 -5.04
N HIS A 121 -6.13 -2.43 -4.61
CA HIS A 121 -7.26 -2.15 -5.49
C HIS A 121 -7.36 -0.68 -5.94
N GLU A 122 -6.68 0.26 -5.27
CA GLU A 122 -6.62 1.66 -5.73
C GLU A 122 -5.62 1.86 -6.88
N GLY A 123 -4.71 0.91 -7.13
CA GLY A 123 -3.76 0.97 -8.25
C GLY A 123 -2.73 2.10 -8.18
N VAL A 124 -2.56 2.76 -7.03
CA VAL A 124 -1.64 3.91 -6.87
C VAL A 124 -0.31 3.57 -6.20
N GLY A 125 -0.10 2.33 -5.77
CA GLY A 125 1.10 1.91 -5.02
C GLY A 125 2.40 2.23 -5.75
N THR A 126 2.52 1.79 -7.01
CA THR A 126 3.70 2.08 -7.84
C THR A 126 3.92 3.59 -8.00
N CYS A 127 2.87 4.37 -8.28
CA CYS A 127 2.99 5.82 -8.43
C CYS A 127 3.50 6.49 -7.14
N ARG A 128 2.92 6.15 -5.98
CA ARG A 128 3.35 6.67 -4.67
C ARG A 128 4.80 6.27 -4.37
N GLY A 129 5.19 5.03 -4.68
CA GLY A 129 6.56 4.54 -4.52
C GLY A 129 7.58 5.38 -5.28
N PHE A 130 7.38 5.59 -6.58
CA PHE A 130 8.28 6.43 -7.39
C PHE A 130 8.30 7.89 -6.94
N LEU A 131 7.15 8.47 -6.60
CA LEU A 131 7.08 9.84 -6.09
C LEU A 131 7.87 10.01 -4.78
N SER A 132 7.70 9.07 -3.84
CA SER A 132 8.45 9.06 -2.59
C SER A 132 9.96 8.94 -2.78
N ALA A 133 10.40 8.14 -3.75
CA ALA A 133 11.81 8.00 -4.09
C ALA A 133 12.38 9.31 -4.65
N LEU A 134 11.65 9.98 -5.55
CA LEU A 134 12.07 11.28 -6.08
C LEU A 134 12.12 12.37 -4.99
N ASP A 135 11.16 12.37 -4.05
CA ASP A 135 11.16 13.28 -2.91
C ASP A 135 12.35 13.04 -1.97
N ALA A 136 12.72 11.77 -1.74
CA ALA A 136 13.90 11.42 -0.97
C ALA A 136 15.20 11.84 -1.68
N VAL A 137 15.32 11.65 -2.99
CA VAL A 137 16.49 12.10 -3.77
C VAL A 137 16.62 13.62 -3.72
N TRP A 138 15.52 14.36 -3.87
CA TRP A 138 15.54 15.81 -3.73
C TRP A 138 15.98 16.23 -2.33
N MET A 139 15.43 15.61 -1.28
CA MET A 139 15.84 15.88 0.10
C MET A 139 17.36 15.71 0.28
N VAL A 140 17.92 14.62 -0.20
CA VAL A 140 19.38 14.37 -0.15
C VAL A 140 20.16 15.46 -0.90
N ALA A 141 19.68 15.90 -2.07
CA ALA A 141 20.34 16.94 -2.86
C ALA A 141 20.33 18.34 -2.21
N GLN A 142 19.46 18.57 -1.22
CA GLN A 142 19.35 19.83 -0.47
C GLN A 142 20.09 19.82 0.88
N ILE A 143 20.64 18.67 1.30
CA ILE A 143 21.45 18.59 2.52
C ILE A 143 22.64 19.58 2.41
N GLY A 144 22.81 20.41 3.43
CA GLY A 144 23.85 21.44 3.49
C GLY A 144 23.55 22.71 2.68
N LYS A 145 22.49 22.74 1.87
CA LYS A 145 22.01 23.94 1.16
C LYS A 145 20.84 24.61 1.88
N MET A 146 19.98 23.79 2.50
CA MET A 146 18.81 24.25 3.25
C MET A 146 19.00 23.98 4.74
N ALA A 147 18.32 24.76 5.57
CA ALA A 147 18.23 24.48 7.00
C ALA A 147 17.50 23.13 7.21
N ASP A 148 18.02 22.30 8.11
CA ASP A 148 17.47 20.97 8.39
C ASP A 148 15.97 20.99 8.74
N ALA A 149 15.52 22.02 9.45
CA ALA A 149 14.11 22.19 9.79
C ALA A 149 13.23 22.40 8.54
N GLN A 150 13.66 23.25 7.61
CA GLN A 150 12.95 23.45 6.35
C GLN A 150 12.99 22.21 5.48
N LEU A 151 14.14 21.51 5.44
CA LEU A 151 14.29 20.27 4.70
C LEU A 151 13.29 19.20 5.14
N LEU A 152 13.14 19.02 6.47
CA LEU A 152 12.14 18.11 7.04
C LEU A 152 10.71 18.58 6.78
N ALA A 153 10.45 19.89 6.88
CA ALA A 153 9.12 20.45 6.61
C ALA A 153 8.69 20.23 5.15
N ASP A 154 9.57 20.46 4.17
CA ASP A 154 9.30 20.23 2.75
C ASP A 154 9.09 18.75 2.44
N ARG A 155 9.90 17.87 3.07
CA ARG A 155 9.76 16.42 2.93
C ARG A 155 8.44 15.91 3.51
N GLU A 156 8.02 16.45 4.64
CA GLU A 156 6.73 16.13 5.25
C GLU A 156 5.56 16.68 4.42
N PHE A 157 5.73 17.86 3.82
CA PHE A 157 4.72 18.45 2.95
C PHE A 157 4.44 17.58 1.71
N THR A 158 5.49 17.14 1.01
CA THR A 158 5.36 16.19 -0.12
C THR A 158 4.73 14.86 0.30
N TYR A 159 5.02 14.40 1.51
CA TYR A 159 4.40 13.19 2.06
C TYR A 159 2.90 13.36 2.28
N ARG A 160 2.46 14.49 2.83
CA ARG A 160 1.03 14.78 3.02
C ARG A 160 0.26 14.82 1.71
N ILE A 161 0.87 15.32 0.62
CA ILE A 161 0.27 15.26 -0.73
C ILE A 161 0.05 13.79 -1.12
N MET A 162 1.10 12.98 -0.99
CA MET A 162 1.06 11.56 -1.35
C MET A 162 0.00 10.77 -0.59
N GLN A 163 -0.26 11.12 0.68
CA GLN A 163 -1.31 10.53 1.49
C GLN A 163 -2.73 10.82 0.96
N ARG A 164 -2.93 11.92 0.21
CA ARG A 164 -4.21 12.31 -0.40
C ARG A 164 -4.35 11.85 -1.86
N LEU A 165 -3.24 11.56 -2.54
CA LEU A 165 -3.27 11.07 -3.92
C LEU A 165 -4.02 9.75 -4.02
N SER A 166 -5.02 9.69 -4.89
CA SER A 166 -5.75 8.45 -5.20
C SER A 166 -5.96 8.32 -6.71
N GLY A 167 -6.53 7.19 -7.16
CA GLY A 167 -6.90 7.01 -8.57
C GLY A 167 -7.82 8.12 -9.09
N HIS A 168 -8.67 8.68 -8.22
CA HIS A 168 -9.65 9.72 -8.56
C HIS A 168 -9.26 11.14 -8.08
N HIS A 169 -8.17 11.27 -7.31
CA HIS A 169 -7.73 12.54 -6.72
C HIS A 169 -6.28 12.83 -7.10
N ARG A 170 -6.08 13.67 -8.11
CA ARG A 170 -4.78 13.96 -8.77
C ARG A 170 -4.59 15.44 -9.10
N GLU A 171 -5.46 16.31 -8.60
CA GLU A 171 -5.44 17.77 -8.77
C GLU A 171 -4.18 18.42 -8.20
N GLU A 172 -3.59 17.82 -7.16
CA GLU A 172 -2.33 18.24 -6.55
C GLU A 172 -1.10 17.87 -7.40
N MET A 173 -1.29 17.20 -8.56
CA MET A 173 -0.22 16.79 -9.47
C MET A 173 -0.15 17.65 -10.73
N GLN A 174 1.08 17.91 -11.17
CA GLN A 174 1.36 18.54 -12.45
C GLN A 174 0.91 17.64 -13.61
N LYS A 175 0.21 18.19 -14.60
CA LYS A 175 -0.38 17.41 -15.71
C LYS A 175 0.67 16.80 -16.64
N ASN A 176 1.80 17.48 -16.83
CA ASN A 176 2.83 17.06 -17.78
C ASN A 176 3.88 16.17 -17.14
N VAL A 177 3.59 14.87 -17.07
CA VAL A 177 4.47 13.85 -16.48
C VAL A 177 5.85 13.80 -17.16
N ARG A 178 5.97 14.18 -18.44
CA ARG A 178 7.26 14.20 -19.15
C ARG A 178 8.23 15.27 -18.64
N LYS A 179 7.73 16.26 -17.88
CA LYS A 179 8.54 17.32 -17.26
C LYS A 179 8.92 17.00 -15.82
N TYR A 180 8.56 15.83 -15.30
CA TYR A 180 8.87 15.47 -13.93
C TYR A 180 10.37 15.30 -13.76
N THR A 181 10.88 15.93 -12.70
CA THR A 181 12.27 15.82 -12.26
C THR A 181 12.29 15.50 -10.77
N VAL A 182 13.48 15.43 -10.18
CA VAL A 182 13.62 15.32 -8.72
C VAL A 182 13.01 16.52 -8.01
N ASP A 183 12.99 17.71 -8.62
CA ASP A 183 12.35 18.90 -8.03
C ASP A 183 10.84 18.66 -7.80
N PRO A 184 10.35 18.67 -6.56
CA PRO A 184 8.95 18.50 -6.25
C PRO A 184 8.03 19.48 -6.96
N LYS A 185 8.48 20.71 -7.27
CA LYS A 185 7.68 21.72 -7.99
C LYS A 185 7.38 21.31 -9.43
N SER A 186 8.21 20.44 -10.01
CA SER A 186 7.95 19.86 -11.34
C SER A 186 6.84 18.78 -11.32
N ARG A 187 6.44 18.33 -10.12
CA ARG A 187 5.53 17.19 -9.90
C ARG A 187 4.24 17.58 -9.18
N TYR A 188 4.31 18.50 -8.23
CA TYR A 188 3.18 18.95 -7.43
C TYR A 188 2.77 20.38 -7.80
N THR A 189 1.47 20.68 -7.75
CA THR A 189 0.89 21.99 -8.17
C THR A 189 0.88 23.04 -7.06
N ILE A 190 1.69 22.87 -6.02
CA ILE A 190 1.56 23.63 -4.76
C ILE A 190 2.81 24.45 -4.47
N ASP A 191 2.59 25.60 -3.82
CA ASP A 191 3.64 26.43 -3.27
C ASP A 191 4.16 25.84 -1.95
N PHE A 192 5.47 25.61 -1.90
CA PHE A 192 6.14 25.15 -0.69
C PHE A 192 6.14 26.28 0.35
N PRO A 193 5.77 26.00 1.61
CA PRO A 193 5.76 27.01 2.65
C PRO A 193 7.17 27.57 2.84
N CYS A 194 7.31 28.89 2.75
CA CYS A 194 8.57 29.56 3.05
C CYS A 194 8.83 29.48 4.57
N ALA A 195 10.08 29.27 4.98
CA ALA A 195 10.45 29.38 6.39
C ALA A 195 10.09 30.79 6.90
N ALA A 196 9.24 30.86 7.92
CA ALA A 196 8.99 32.10 8.67
C ALA A 196 10.18 32.44 9.58
#